data_AF-A0A1G9DMI5-F1
#
_entry.id   AF-A0A1G9DMI5-F1
#
_cell.length_a   1.000
_cell.length_b   1.000
_cell.length_c   1.000
_cell.angle_alpha   90.00
_cell.angle_beta   90.00
_cell.angle_gamma   90.00
#
_symmetry.space_group_name_H-M   'P 1'
#
loop_
_entity.id
_entity.type
_entity.pdbx_description
1 polymer ?
#
loop_
_entity_poly.entity_id
_entity_poly.type
_entity_poly.pdbx_seq_one_letter_code
_entity_poly.pdbx_strand_id
1 'polypeptide(L)' 'MNWAGPILLMALAGILLGGAVSLRRNGRLPAAVVTGLLAVAAFGGGLYLVYG' A
#
# COMPACT_ATOMS: atom_id res chain seq x y z
N MET A 1 -9.15 -21.12 6.76
CA MET A 1 -8.96 -20.08 5.74
C MET A 1 -8.99 -18.73 6.44
N ASN A 2 -7.82 -18.18 6.78
CA ASN A 2 -7.75 -16.93 7.55
C ASN A 2 -7.65 -15.74 6.58
N TRP A 3 -8.81 -15.22 6.17
CA TRP A 3 -8.94 -14.09 5.25
C TRP A 3 -8.46 -12.75 5.85
N ALA A 4 -8.19 -12.70 7.16
CA ALA A 4 -7.79 -11.48 7.85
C ALA A 4 -6.44 -10.93 7.35
N GLY A 5 -5.46 -11.80 7.09
CA GLY A 5 -4.12 -11.40 6.61
C GLY A 5 -4.14 -10.62 5.29
N PRO A 6 -4.73 -11.16 4.21
CA PRO A 6 -4.78 -10.47 2.94
C PRO A 6 -5.67 -9.21 2.95
N ILE A 7 -6.78 -9.21 3.69
CA ILE A 7 -7.64 -8.03 3.84
C ILE A 7 -6.89 -6.88 4.54
N LEU A 8 -6.13 -7.20 5.59
CA LEU A 8 -5.27 -6.22 6.28
C LEU A 8 -4.19 -5.65 5.35
N LEU A 9 -3.57 -6.49 4.52
CA LEU A 9 -2.55 -6.03 3.56
C LEU A 9 -3.13 -5.12 2.47
N MET A 10 -4.31 -5.43 1.94
CA MET A 10 -4.99 -4.56 0.98
C MET A 10 -5.43 -3.24 1.61
N ALA A 11 -5.95 -3.27 2.84
CA ALA A 11 -6.30 -2.07 3.59
C ALA A 11 -5.06 -1.19 3.86
N LEU A 12 -3.93 -1.80 4.26
CA LEU A 12 -2.67 -1.11 4.48
C LEU A 12 -2.15 -0.45 3.19
N ALA A 13 -2.21 -1.15 2.07
CA ALA A 13 -1.84 -0.61 0.76
C ALA A 13 -2.68 0.62 0.39
N GLY A 14 -4.00 0.59 0.62
CA GLY A 14 -4.88 1.74 0.40
C GLY A 14 -4.53 2.95 1.27
N ILE A 15 -4.22 2.74 2.55
CA ILE A 15 -3.80 3.81 3.48
C ILE A 15 -2.45 4.42 3.04
N LEU A 16 -1.47 3.59 2.66
CA LEU A 16 -0.17 4.03 2.17
C LEU A 16 -0.29 4.84 0.88
N LEU A 17 -1.19 4.44 -0.02
CA LEU A 17 -1.44 5.17 -1.27
C LEU A 17 -2.11 6.53 -1.02
N GLY A 18 -3.07 6.59 -0.08
CA GLY A 18 -3.65 7.85 0.40
C GLY A 18 -2.62 8.78 1.05
N GLY A 19 -1.71 8.21 1.85
CA GLY A 19 -0.57 8.91 2.44
C GLY A 19 0.38 9.46 1.37
N ALA A 20 0.68 8.68 0.32
CA ALA A 20 1.51 9.12 -0.80
C ALA A 20 0.89 10.32 -1.56
N VAL A 21 -0.43 10.31 -1.79
CA VAL A 21 -1.14 11.44 -2.41
C VAL A 21 -1.09 12.69 -1.53
N SER A 22 -1.26 12.53 -0.21
CA SER A 22 -1.13 13.62 0.75
C SER A 22 0.28 14.22 0.78
N LEU A 23 1.31 13.37 0.78
CA LEU A 23 2.72 13.80 0.72
C LEU A 23 3.06 14.52 -0.60
N ARG A 24 2.51 14.06 -1.72
CA ARG A 24 2.66 14.71 -3.03
C ARG A 24 2.06 16.11 -3.02
N ARG A 25 0.88 16.29 -2.42
CA ARG A 25 0.22 17.60 -2.27
C ARG A 25 1.03 18.57 -1.39
N ASN A 26 1.77 18.05 -0.40
CA ASN A 26 2.64 18.85 0.47
C ASN A 26 4.03 19.15 -0.14
N GLY A 27 4.24 18.92 -1.45
CA GLY A 27 5.51 19.18 -2.13
C GLY A 27 6.63 18.19 -1.79
N ARG A 28 6.34 17.14 -1.00
CA ARG A 28 7.31 16.10 -0.60
C ARG A 28 7.29 14.93 -1.59
N LEU A 29 7.59 15.24 -2.86
CA LEU A 29 7.69 14.25 -3.95
C LEU A 29 8.54 13.02 -3.63
N PRO A 30 9.76 13.11 -3.06
CA PRO A 30 10.57 11.91 -2.81
C PRO A 30 9.91 10.96 -1.81
N ALA A 31 9.31 11.49 -0.75
CA ALA A 31 8.61 10.69 0.24
C ALA A 31 7.32 10.07 -0.35
N ALA A 32 6.61 10.78 -1.23
CA ALA A 32 5.45 10.23 -1.94
C ALA A 32 5.81 9.03 -2.82
N VAL A 33 6.93 9.10 -3.55
CA VAL A 33 7.41 8.00 -4.40
C VAL A 33 7.76 6.76 -3.58
N VAL A 34 8.50 6.93 -2.48
CA VAL A 34 8.85 5.81 -1.59
C VAL A 34 7.60 5.17 -0.98
N THR A 35 6.64 6.00 -0.52
CA THR A 35 5.38 5.50 0.06
C THR A 35 4.52 4.79 -0.99
N GLY A 36 4.53 5.27 -2.23
CA GLY A 36 3.85 4.60 -3.36
C GLY A 36 4.46 3.25 -3.71
N LEU A 37 5.79 3.15 -3.75
CA LEU A 37 6.48 1.86 -3.97
C LEU A 37 6.17 0.84 -2.87
N LEU A 38 6.16 1.29 -1.60
CA LEU A 38 5.76 0.47 -0.47
C LEU A 38 4.30 0.02 -0.56
N ALA A 39 3.40 0.90 -0.99
CA ALA A 39 1.98 0.56 -1.19
C ALA A 39 1.81 -0.51 -2.27
N VAL A 40 2.53 -0.41 -3.39
CA VAL A 40 2.50 -1.41 -4.47
C VAL A 40 3.07 -2.75 -4.00
N ALA A 41 4.18 -2.75 -3.25
CA ALA A 41 4.75 -3.97 -2.68
C ALA A 41 3.80 -4.65 -1.68
N ALA A 42 3.16 -3.87 -0.81
CA ALA A 42 2.16 -4.37 0.15
C ALA A 42 0.92 -4.94 -0.56
N PHE A 43 0.46 -4.28 -1.63
CA PHE A 43 -0.67 -4.75 -2.44
C PHE A 43 -0.35 -6.03 -3.20
N GLY A 44 0.84 -6.12 -3.79
CA GLY A 44 1.34 -7.33 -4.46
C GLY A 44 1.48 -8.50 -3.49
N GLY A 45 2.01 -8.26 -2.29
CA GLY A 45 2.07 -9.27 -1.21
C GLY A 45 0.69 -9.72 -0.73
N GLY A 46 -0.26 -8.79 -0.62
CA GLY A 46 -1.67 -9.10 -0.34
C GLY A 46 -2.30 -9.99 -1.41
N LEU A 47 -2.12 -9.65 -2.69
CA LEU A 47 -2.63 -10.45 -3.82
C LEU A 47 -2.03 -11.86 -3.86
N TYR A 48 -0.71 -11.99 -3.64
CA TYR A 48 -0.05 -13.30 -3.57
C TYR A 48 -0.61 -14.16 -2.45
N LEU A 49 -0.92 -13.59 -1.28
CA LEU A 49 -1.54 -14.33 -0.17
C LEU A 49 -3.01 -14.70 -0.39
N VAL A 50 -3.71 -14.06 -1.34
CA VAL A 50 -5.10 -14.40 -1.71
C VAL A 50 -5.15 -15.45 -2.82
N TYR A 51 -4.28 -15.33 -3.82
CA TYR A 51 -4.36 -16.07 -5.09
C TYR A 51 -3.24 -17.08 -5.32
N GLY A 52 -2.16 -17.03 -4.53
CA GLY A 52 -1.03 -17.98 -4.55
C GLY A 52 -1.11 -18.97 -3.39
#